data_AF-A0A939ZV52-F1
#
_entry.id   AF-A0A939ZV52-F1
#
_cell.length_a   1.000
_cell.length_b   1.000
_cell.length_c   1.000
_cell.angle_alpha   90.00
_cell.angle_beta   90.00
_cell.angle_gamma   90.00
#
_symmetry.space_group_name_H-M   'P 1'
#
loop_
_entity.id
_entity.type
_entity.pdbx_description
1 polymer ?
#
loop_
_entity_poly.entity_id
_entity_poly.type
_entity_poly.pdbx_seq_one_letter_code
_entity_poly.pdbx_strand_id
1 'polypeptide(L)' 'MAKMKLMSHLVAGYPTDELSLTAARALVEGGADILEIQLAFSDPSAD' A
#
# COMPACT_ATOMS: atom_id res chain seq x y z
N MET A 1 -0.39 -2.31 27.23
CA MET A 1 -0.26 -1.20 26.25
C MET A 1 -1.18 -1.53 25.07
N ALA A 2 -1.96 -0.58 24.57
CA ALA A 2 -2.73 -0.80 23.34
C ALA A 2 -1.77 -0.87 22.13
N LYS A 3 -2.02 -1.77 21.18
CA LYS A 3 -1.21 -1.90 19.95
C LYS A 3 -1.39 -0.63 19.12
N MET A 4 -0.29 0.02 18.72
CA MET A 4 -0.32 1.11 17.74
C MET A 4 -0.80 0.58 16.39
N LYS A 5 -1.68 1.32 15.71
CA LYS A 5 -2.16 0.96 14.37
C LYS A 5 -1.15 1.39 13.31
N LEU A 6 -0.70 0.44 12.50
CA LEU A 6 0.20 0.71 11.39
C LEU A 6 -0.58 0.81 10.07
N MET A 7 -0.39 1.90 9.34
CA MET A 7 -0.90 2.07 7.98
C MET A 7 0.27 2.06 7.00
N SER A 8 0.13 1.31 5.91
CA SER A 8 1.12 1.26 4.83
C SER A 8 0.50 1.72 3.52
N HIS A 9 1.22 2.57 2.79
CA HIS A 9 0.82 3.10 1.49
C HIS A 9 1.46 2.30 0.34
N LEU A 10 0.69 2.06 -0.73
CA LEU A 10 1.18 1.56 -2.01
C LEU A 10 0.33 2.05 -3.19
N VAL A 11 0.91 2.00 -4.39
CA VAL A 11 0.21 2.34 -5.64
C VAL A 11 -0.34 1.07 -6.29
N ALA A 12 -1.62 1.09 -6.65
CA ALA A 12 -2.24 0.00 -7.38
C ALA A 12 -1.55 -0.21 -8.74
N GLY A 13 -1.20 -1.46 -9.05
CA GLY A 13 -0.64 -1.85 -10.34
C GLY A 13 0.85 -1.54 -10.55
N TYR A 14 1.55 -0.92 -9.59
CA TYR A 14 2.99 -0.64 -9.72
C TYR A 14 3.87 -1.75 -9.10
N PRO A 15 4.95 -2.18 -9.78
CA PRO A 15 5.27 -1.93 -11.19
C PRO A 15 4.44 -2.79 -12.16
N THR A 16 3.79 -3.85 -11.67
CA THR A 16 2.79 -4.65 -12.37
C THR A 16 1.68 -5.03 -11.39
N ASP A 17 0.50 -5.44 -11.89
CA ASP A 17 -0.61 -5.90 -11.06
C ASP A 17 -0.20 -7.06 -10.13
N GLU A 18 0.58 -8.01 -10.64
CA GLU A 18 1.07 -9.16 -9.88
C GLU A 18 2.01 -8.73 -8.73
N LEU A 19 2.94 -7.83 -9.01
CA LEU A 19 3.90 -7.35 -8.01
C LEU A 19 3.23 -6.42 -6.99
N SER A 20 2.28 -5.59 -7.41
CA SER A 20 1.48 -4.74 -6.52
C SER A 20 0.66 -5.58 -5.53
N LEU A 21 0.01 -6.65 -6.02
CA LEU A 21 -0.72 -7.59 -5.16
C LEU A 21 0.21 -8.37 -4.22
N THR A 22 1.39 -8.76 -4.70
CA THR A 22 2.41 -9.42 -3.88
C THR A 22 2.89 -8.50 -2.75
N ALA A 23 3.16 -7.22 -3.07
CA ALA A 23 3.55 -6.22 -2.09
C ALA A 23 2.44 -5.97 -1.05
N ALA A 24 1.18 -5.85 -1.47
CA ALA A 24 0.04 -5.68 -0.56
C ALA A 24 -0.04 -6.83 0.46
N ARG A 25 0.13 -8.08 0.01
CA ARG A 25 0.14 -9.26 0.90
C ARG A 25 1.32 -9.22 1.87
N ALA A 26 2.51 -8.91 1.39
CA ALA A 26 3.70 -8.80 2.24
C ALA A 26 3.56 -7.70 3.30
N LEU A 27 2.90 -6.57 2.99
CA LEU A 27 2.63 -5.50 3.96
C LEU A 27 1.67 -5.95 5.06
N VAL A 28 0.63 -6.72 4.71
CA VAL A 28 -0.29 -7.33 5.68
C VAL A 28 0.45 -8.34 6.56
N GLU A 29 1.25 -9.23 5.97
CA GLU A 29 2.07 -10.21 6.70
C GLU A 29 3.10 -9.54 7.62
N GLY A 30 3.64 -8.39 7.20
CA GLY A 30 4.55 -7.55 7.98
C GLY A 30 3.88 -6.80 9.13
N GLY A 31 2.56 -6.88 9.28
CA GLY A 31 1.82 -6.37 10.43
C GLY A 31 1.11 -5.03 10.23
N ALA A 32 0.95 -4.57 8.99
CA ALA A 32 0.09 -3.43 8.68
C ALA A 32 -1.35 -3.72 9.11
N ASP A 33 -1.97 -2.80 9.85
CA ASP A 33 -3.38 -2.87 10.23
C ASP A 33 -4.28 -2.28 9.13
N ILE A 34 -3.75 -1.38 8.30
CA ILE A 34 -4.48 -0.68 7.23
C ILE A 34 -3.59 -0.58 5.99
N LEU A 35 -4.17 -0.81 4.82
CA LEU A 35 -3.56 -0.49 3.53
C LEU A 35 -4.20 0.79 2.98
N GLU A 36 -3.37 1.77 2.63
CA GLU A 36 -3.76 2.95 1.86
C GLU A 36 -3.36 2.72 0.40
N ILE A 37 -4.35 2.62 -0.48
CA ILE A 37 -4.14 2.28 -1.89
C ILE A 37 -4.31 3.53 -2.75
N GLN A 38 -3.21 4.03 -3.31
CA GLN A 38 -3.24 5.11 -4.30
C GLN A 38 -3.66 4.55 -5.67
N LEU A 39 -4.57 5.27 -6.32
CA LEU A 39 -4.88 5.09 -7.72
C LEU A 39 -4.03 6.04 -8.53
N ALA A 40 -3.35 5.53 -9.56
CA ALA A 40 -2.48 6.36 -10.39
C ALA A 40 -3.26 7.52 -11.01
N PHE A 41 -2.66 8.71 -10.94
CA PHE A 41 -3.18 9.93 -11.53
C PHE A 41 -2.19 10.48 -12.57
N SER A 42 -2.70 11.09 -13.63
CA SER A 42 -1.86 11.55 -14.75
C SER A 42 -0.98 12.76 -14.41
N ASP A 43 -1.37 13.55 -13.41
CA ASP A 43 -0.63 14.71 -12.92
C ASP A 43 -0.45 14.64 -11.40
N PRO A 44 0.47 13.79 -10.90
CA PRO A 44 0.65 13.53 -9.48
C PRO A 44 1.47 14.64 -8.79
N SER A 45 1.24 15.91 -9.12
CA SER A 45 2.08 17.03 -8.66
C SER A 45 2.07 17.26 -7.15
N ALA A 46 1.12 16.64 -6.44
CA ALA A 46 0.93 16.76 -5.00
C ALA A 46 1.22 15.47 -4.23
N ASP A 47 1.60 14.39 -4.93
CA ASP A 47 2.00 13.12 -4.31
C ASP A 47 3.44 13.17 -3.76
#